data_AF-A0A540W6E4-F1
#
_entry.id   AF-A0A540W6E4-F1
#
_cell.length_a   1.000
_cell.length_b   1.000
_cell.length_c   1.000
_cell.angle_alpha   90.00
_cell.angle_beta   90.00
_cell.angle_gamma   90.00
#
_symmetry.space_group_name_H-M   'P 1'
#
loop_
_entity.id
_entity.type
_entity.pdbx_description
1 polymer ?
#
loop_
_entity_poly.entity_id
_entity_poly.type
_entity_poly.pdbx_seq_one_letter_code
_entity_poly.pdbx_strand_id
1 'polypeptide(L)'
;MTAAQQTTAALTDVYLSQALSEMSGSPVTPVGIPAEMVTGSALRNGVTPDVEYTRPIKEVWYQLSEGRAPVDAQAIGQQRALTMISTDLQLARTHASRIVLQRSGPSLGVVGYRRVVGSGRSCELCQIAATQRYHIADLMPIHANCSCAVAPITGSKDPGQVIDAAYLAEDAKASDVSGKFSPYYGAHLLEVREHGELGPVLTVRGQGFRGPADIPPAAETAA
;
A
#
# COMPACT_ATOMS: atom_id res chain seq x y z
N MET A 1 1.95 -16.08 9.52
CA MET A 1 1.70 -14.86 8.74
C MET A 1 1.42 -13.67 9.65
N THR A 2 0.48 -13.78 10.59
CA THR A 2 0.25 -12.76 11.65
C THR A 2 1.53 -12.35 12.38
N ALA A 3 2.41 -13.30 12.71
CA ALA A 3 3.71 -12.98 13.30
C ALA A 3 4.58 -12.06 12.40
N ALA A 4 4.58 -12.27 11.08
CA ALA A 4 5.34 -11.43 10.15
C ALA A 4 4.73 -10.01 10.07
N GLN A 5 3.40 -9.90 10.03
CA GLN A 5 2.69 -8.62 10.09
C GLN A 5 3.03 -7.85 11.39
N GLN A 6 3.02 -8.54 12.55
CA GLN A 6 3.41 -7.94 13.84
C GLN A 6 4.86 -7.46 13.84
N THR A 7 5.78 -8.27 13.33
CA THR A 7 7.20 -7.88 13.21
C THR A 7 7.35 -6.65 12.31
N THR A 8 6.67 -6.61 11.16
CA THR A 8 6.68 -5.44 10.27
C THR A 8 6.15 -4.20 10.97
N ALA A 9 5.06 -4.31 11.74
CA ALA A 9 4.51 -3.20 12.48
C ALA A 9 5.46 -2.70 13.58
N ALA A 10 6.07 -3.60 14.35
CA ALA A 10 7.03 -3.26 15.40
C ALA A 10 8.28 -2.57 14.84
N LEU A 11 8.84 -3.07 13.73
CA LEU A 11 9.96 -2.43 13.05
C LEU A 11 9.60 -1.04 12.51
N THR A 12 8.37 -0.88 12.03
CA THR A 12 7.85 0.42 11.56
C THR A 12 7.74 1.43 12.70
N ASP A 13 7.26 1.00 13.87
CA ASP A 13 7.16 1.82 15.09
C ASP A 13 8.52 2.33 15.54
N VAL A 14 9.51 1.44 15.63
CA VAL A 14 10.89 1.80 15.97
C VAL A 14 11.48 2.76 14.94
N TYR A 15 11.34 2.46 13.65
CA TYR A 15 11.89 3.29 12.58
C TYR A 15 11.33 4.72 12.60
N LEU A 16 10.00 4.86 12.70
CA LEU A 16 9.37 6.18 12.69
C LEU A 16 9.62 6.96 13.98
N SER A 17 9.70 6.28 15.12
CA SER A 17 10.06 6.92 16.38
C SER A 17 11.50 7.45 16.34
N GLN A 18 12.43 6.71 15.73
CA GLN A 18 13.78 7.20 15.48
C GLN A 18 13.81 8.41 14.54
N ALA A 19 13.09 8.35 13.41
CA ALA A 19 13.00 9.47 12.47
C ALA A 19 12.42 10.73 13.13
N LEU A 20 11.37 10.58 13.94
CA LEU A 20 10.78 11.66 14.71
C LEU A 20 11.72 12.20 15.79
N SER A 21 12.54 11.34 16.40
CA SER A 21 13.56 11.77 17.37
C SER A 21 14.61 12.67 16.72
N GLU A 22 15.10 12.26 15.55
CA GLU A 22 16.06 13.03 14.77
C GLU A 22 15.49 14.37 14.32
N MET A 23 14.23 14.37 13.84
CA MET A 23 13.58 15.59 13.38
C MET A 23 13.25 16.59 14.49
N SER A 24 12.89 16.11 15.68
CA SER A 24 12.53 16.96 16.82
C SER A 24 13.71 17.33 17.71
N GLY A 25 14.87 16.67 17.54
CA GLY A 25 16.03 16.82 18.42
C GLY A 25 15.78 16.29 19.85
N SER A 26 14.70 15.55 20.08
CA SER A 26 14.31 15.01 21.38
C SER A 26 13.95 13.53 21.27
N PRO A 27 14.24 12.68 22.28
CA PRO A 27 13.90 11.26 22.21
C PRO A 27 12.38 11.02 22.08
N VAL A 28 11.99 10.21 21.11
CA VAL A 28 10.62 9.72 20.90
C VAL A 28 10.62 8.21 21.09
N THR A 29 9.83 7.72 22.04
CA THR A 29 9.71 6.28 22.32
C THR A 29 8.71 5.62 21.38
N PRO A 30 8.96 4.37 20.93
CA PRO A 30 7.97 3.56 20.23
C PRO A 30 6.64 3.49 20.99
N VAL A 31 5.54 3.61 20.26
CA VAL A 31 4.20 3.78 20.86
C VAL A 31 3.56 2.46 21.27
N GLY A 32 4.12 1.32 20.82
CA GLY A 32 3.54 0.00 21.03
C GLY A 32 2.28 -0.18 20.17
N ILE A 33 2.43 -0.91 19.06
CA ILE A 33 1.35 -1.14 18.10
C ILE A 33 0.53 -2.37 18.51
N PRO A 34 -0.77 -2.23 18.84
CA PRO A 34 -1.62 -3.37 19.16
C PRO A 34 -1.78 -4.29 17.96
N ALA A 35 -1.57 -5.59 18.14
CA ALA A 35 -1.57 -6.57 17.07
C ALA A 35 -2.90 -6.61 16.31
N GLU A 36 -4.00 -6.41 17.00
CA GLU A 36 -5.35 -6.39 16.45
C GLU A 36 -5.60 -5.25 15.45
N MET A 37 -4.78 -4.20 15.44
CA MET A 37 -4.90 -3.08 14.50
C MET A 37 -4.08 -3.28 13.20
N VAL A 38 -3.14 -4.22 13.21
CA VAL A 38 -2.12 -4.39 12.16
C VAL A 38 -1.96 -5.84 11.70
N THR A 39 -2.91 -6.71 12.03
CA THR A 39 -2.92 -8.10 11.61
C THR A 39 -4.30 -8.54 11.17
N GLY A 40 -4.36 -9.63 10.40
CA GLY A 40 -5.60 -10.30 10.05
C GLY A 40 -6.64 -9.38 9.41
N SER A 41 -7.88 -9.44 9.92
CA SER A 41 -9.02 -8.70 9.36
C SER A 41 -8.90 -7.19 9.42
N ALA A 42 -8.10 -6.65 10.35
CA ALA A 42 -7.84 -5.22 10.40
C ALA A 42 -7.10 -4.70 9.17
N LEU A 43 -6.35 -5.55 8.45
CA LEU A 43 -5.66 -5.18 7.23
C LEU A 43 -6.56 -5.29 5.99
N ARG A 44 -7.61 -6.13 6.04
CA ARG A 44 -8.39 -6.56 4.87
C ARG A 44 -9.85 -6.12 4.94
N ASN A 45 -10.10 -4.90 5.41
CA ASN A 45 -11.44 -4.33 5.53
C ASN A 45 -12.45 -5.27 6.23
N GLY A 46 -12.02 -5.97 7.28
CA GLY A 46 -12.84 -6.91 8.04
C GLY A 46 -12.82 -8.36 7.55
N VAL A 47 -12.26 -8.65 6.37
CA VAL A 47 -12.16 -10.03 5.84
C VAL A 47 -11.14 -10.83 6.65
N THR A 48 -11.56 -11.98 7.18
CA THR A 48 -10.68 -12.83 7.98
C THR A 48 -9.64 -13.57 7.11
N PRO A 49 -8.45 -13.89 7.66
CA PRO A 49 -7.42 -14.59 6.90
C PRO A 49 -7.87 -15.94 6.31
N ASP A 50 -8.70 -16.70 7.00
CA ASP A 50 -9.22 -17.97 6.49
C ASP A 50 -10.03 -17.77 5.20
N VAL A 51 -10.86 -16.73 5.13
CA VAL A 51 -11.60 -16.37 3.91
C VAL A 51 -10.66 -15.85 2.83
N GLU A 52 -9.79 -14.91 3.18
CA GLU A 52 -8.84 -14.25 2.29
C GLU A 52 -7.94 -15.29 1.58
N TYR A 53 -7.32 -16.18 2.34
CA TYR A 53 -6.36 -17.17 1.83
C TYR A 53 -6.99 -18.39 1.15
N THR A 54 -8.33 -18.46 1.06
CA THR A 54 -8.98 -19.39 0.12
C THR A 54 -8.87 -18.93 -1.34
N ARG A 55 -8.66 -17.63 -1.59
CA ARG A 55 -8.66 -17.06 -2.95
C ARG A 55 -7.59 -17.64 -3.88
N PRO A 56 -6.33 -17.85 -3.46
CA PRO A 56 -5.33 -18.53 -4.29
C PRO A 56 -5.75 -19.95 -4.68
N ILE A 57 -6.42 -20.68 -3.78
CA ILE A 57 -6.88 -22.05 -4.04
C ILE A 57 -8.05 -22.03 -5.03
N LYS A 58 -9.01 -21.11 -4.86
CA LYS A 58 -10.11 -20.91 -5.81
C LYS A 58 -9.59 -20.54 -7.20
N GLU A 59 -8.51 -19.75 -7.28
CA GLU A 59 -7.85 -19.44 -8.54
C GLU A 59 -7.30 -20.70 -9.22
N VAL A 60 -6.64 -21.60 -8.48
CA VAL A 60 -6.17 -22.89 -9.04
C VAL A 60 -7.34 -23.67 -9.64
N TRP A 61 -8.44 -23.82 -8.89
CA TRP A 61 -9.61 -24.56 -9.36
C TRP A 61 -10.26 -23.93 -10.59
N TYR A 62 -10.36 -22.60 -10.62
CA TYR A 62 -10.85 -21.87 -11.78
C TYR A 62 -9.97 -22.09 -13.02
N GLN A 63 -8.64 -21.99 -12.87
CA GLN A 63 -7.72 -22.22 -13.99
C GLN A 63 -7.81 -23.67 -14.50
N LEU A 64 -7.97 -24.65 -13.59
CA LEU A 64 -8.21 -26.04 -13.98
C LEU A 64 -9.54 -26.22 -14.73
N SER A 65 -10.62 -25.56 -14.31
CA SER A 65 -11.92 -25.65 -15.01
C SER A 65 -11.87 -25.02 -16.41
N GLU A 66 -11.01 -24.02 -16.61
CA GLU A 66 -10.74 -23.41 -17.93
C GLU A 66 -9.79 -24.26 -18.80
N GLY A 67 -9.40 -25.46 -18.35
CA GLY A 67 -8.58 -26.41 -19.13
C GLY A 67 -7.08 -26.16 -19.12
N ARG A 68 -6.55 -25.29 -18.23
CA ARG A 68 -5.10 -25.14 -18.07
C ARG A 68 -4.46 -26.42 -17.55
N ALA A 69 -3.19 -26.62 -17.91
CA ALA A 69 -2.37 -27.68 -17.34
C ALA A 69 -2.23 -27.51 -15.81
N PRO A 70 -2.22 -28.61 -15.03
CA PRO A 70 -2.15 -28.53 -13.56
C PRO A 70 -0.96 -27.74 -13.02
N VAL A 71 0.21 -27.87 -13.65
CA VAL A 71 1.42 -27.14 -13.25
C VAL A 71 1.25 -25.63 -13.43
N ASP A 72 0.62 -25.19 -14.52
CA ASP A 72 0.37 -23.77 -14.78
C ASP A 72 -0.68 -23.20 -13.82
N ALA A 73 -1.76 -23.95 -13.57
CA ALA A 73 -2.80 -23.55 -12.62
C ALA A 73 -2.22 -23.41 -11.20
N GLN A 74 -1.38 -24.36 -10.78
CA GLN A 74 -0.66 -24.30 -9.52
C GLN A 74 0.26 -23.07 -9.44
N ALA A 75 1.04 -22.80 -10.48
CA ALA A 75 1.95 -21.66 -10.53
C ALA A 75 1.19 -20.32 -10.40
N ILE A 76 0.03 -20.18 -11.05
CA ILE A 76 -0.83 -18.99 -10.92
C ILE A 76 -1.34 -18.83 -9.48
N GLY A 77 -1.85 -19.90 -8.88
CA GLY A 77 -2.28 -19.89 -7.48
C GLY A 77 -1.16 -19.52 -6.52
N GLN A 78 0.03 -20.09 -6.69
CA GLN A 78 1.21 -19.75 -5.90
C GLN A 78 1.57 -18.27 -6.04
N GLN A 79 1.61 -17.74 -7.26
CA GLN A 79 1.90 -16.33 -7.49
C GLN A 79 0.87 -15.42 -6.80
N ARG A 80 -0.41 -15.78 -6.88
CA ARG A 80 -1.49 -15.05 -6.19
C ARG A 80 -1.28 -15.06 -4.67
N ALA A 81 -0.94 -16.21 -4.08
CA ALA A 81 -0.65 -16.30 -2.65
C ALA A 81 0.54 -15.41 -2.24
N LEU A 82 1.61 -15.38 -3.03
CA LEU A 82 2.79 -14.54 -2.77
C LEU A 82 2.44 -13.05 -2.84
N THR A 83 1.68 -12.62 -3.85
CA THR A 83 1.20 -11.23 -3.94
C THR A 83 0.35 -10.84 -2.74
N MET A 84 -0.53 -11.74 -2.26
CA MET A 84 -1.36 -11.49 -1.09
C MET A 84 -0.52 -11.36 0.19
N ILE A 85 0.45 -12.24 0.41
CA ILE A 85 1.38 -12.16 1.55
C ILE A 85 2.15 -10.84 1.53
N SER A 86 2.72 -10.45 0.39
CA SER A 86 3.45 -9.18 0.26
C SER A 86 2.55 -7.98 0.58
N THR A 87 1.33 -8.00 0.06
CA THR A 87 0.33 -6.95 0.29
C THR A 87 -0.03 -6.84 1.77
N ASP A 88 -0.18 -7.95 2.48
CA ASP A 88 -0.45 -7.95 3.92
C ASP A 88 0.68 -7.30 4.74
N LEU A 89 1.94 -7.55 4.40
CA LEU A 89 3.07 -6.91 5.07
C LEU A 89 3.11 -5.40 4.78
N GLN A 90 2.81 -5.01 3.54
CA GLN A 90 2.67 -3.60 3.17
C GLN A 90 1.54 -2.91 3.95
N LEU A 91 0.38 -3.57 4.12
CA LEU A 91 -0.75 -3.03 4.87
C LEU A 91 -0.39 -2.87 6.35
N ALA A 92 0.27 -3.87 6.96
CA ALA A 92 0.76 -3.79 8.33
C ALA A 92 1.68 -2.59 8.53
N ARG A 93 2.63 -2.36 7.61
CA ARG A 93 3.49 -1.16 7.61
C ARG A 93 2.68 0.12 7.51
N THR A 94 1.70 0.18 6.61
CA THR A 94 0.87 1.36 6.37
C THR A 94 0.04 1.72 7.61
N HIS A 95 -0.60 0.72 8.23
CA HIS A 95 -1.39 0.89 9.44
C HIS A 95 -0.53 1.30 10.63
N ALA A 96 0.60 0.63 10.84
CA ALA A 96 1.55 0.99 11.88
C ALA A 96 2.04 2.45 11.70
N SER A 97 2.39 2.83 10.47
CA SER A 97 2.82 4.21 10.17
C SER A 97 1.75 5.23 10.53
N ARG A 98 0.49 4.94 10.20
CA ARG A 98 -0.65 5.81 10.54
C ARG A 98 -0.77 5.98 12.05
N ILE A 99 -0.72 4.88 12.79
CA ILE A 99 -0.85 4.88 14.26
C ILE A 99 0.28 5.68 14.92
N VAL A 100 1.54 5.44 14.53
CA VAL A 100 2.70 6.15 15.10
C VAL A 100 2.60 7.65 14.84
N LEU A 101 2.33 8.04 13.59
CA LEU A 101 2.25 9.44 13.21
C LEU A 101 1.04 10.15 13.85
N GLN A 102 -0.09 9.45 14.05
CA GLN A 102 -1.24 10.02 14.76
C GLN A 102 -0.99 10.19 16.27
N ARG A 103 -0.30 9.25 16.91
CA ARG A 103 -0.05 9.26 18.35
C ARG A 103 1.09 10.21 18.74
N SER A 104 2.20 10.17 18.01
CA SER A 104 3.41 10.95 18.33
C SER A 104 3.51 12.26 17.53
N GLY A 105 2.90 12.33 16.36
CA GLY A 105 3.07 13.48 15.46
C GLY A 105 2.57 14.82 16.01
N PRO A 106 1.35 14.91 16.60
CA PRO A 106 0.80 16.19 17.05
C PRO A 106 1.67 16.93 18.07
N SER A 107 2.23 16.23 19.06
CA SER A 107 3.11 16.84 20.07
C SER A 107 4.46 17.30 19.50
N LEU A 108 4.85 16.79 18.34
CA LEU A 108 6.10 17.09 17.65
C LEU A 108 5.90 18.07 16.48
N GLY A 109 4.70 18.64 16.32
CA GLY A 109 4.38 19.57 15.25
C GLY A 109 4.34 18.94 13.85
N VAL A 110 4.09 17.63 13.75
CA VAL A 110 3.87 16.95 12.46
C VAL A 110 2.53 17.40 11.88
N VAL A 111 2.57 18.01 10.69
CA VAL A 111 1.38 18.55 9.99
C VAL A 111 0.89 17.66 8.86
N GLY A 112 1.69 16.66 8.46
CA GLY A 112 1.39 15.77 7.36
C GLY A 112 2.50 14.75 7.12
N TYR A 113 2.42 14.07 5.99
CA TYR A 113 3.47 13.17 5.53
C TYR A 113 3.66 13.29 4.01
N ARG A 114 4.81 12.84 3.54
CA ARG A 114 5.07 12.54 2.13
C ARG A 114 5.42 11.07 1.96
N ARG A 115 5.26 10.54 0.75
CA ARG A 115 5.74 9.21 0.43
C ARG A 115 7.21 9.26 0.01
N VAL A 116 7.94 8.23 0.37
CA VAL A 116 9.35 8.06 -0.02
C VAL A 116 9.43 6.82 -0.90
N VAL A 117 9.84 7.04 -2.16
CA VAL A 117 10.19 5.97 -3.09
C VAL A 117 11.54 5.37 -2.69
N GLY A 118 11.66 4.05 -2.74
CA GLY A 118 12.95 3.38 -2.51
C GLY A 118 13.89 3.57 -3.71
N SER A 119 15.17 3.25 -3.54
CA SER A 119 16.21 3.34 -4.60
C SER A 119 16.11 2.27 -5.70
N GLY A 120 15.07 1.43 -5.68
CA GLY A 120 14.75 0.48 -6.76
C GLY A 120 13.61 0.99 -7.64
N ARG A 121 13.31 0.26 -8.74
CA ARG A 121 12.23 0.60 -9.69
C ARG A 121 10.89 0.71 -8.94
N SER A 122 10.56 1.92 -8.53
CA SER A 122 9.27 2.26 -7.92
C SER A 122 8.25 2.36 -9.04
N CYS A 123 7.06 1.78 -8.88
CA CYS A 123 6.04 1.91 -9.90
C CYS A 123 5.69 3.40 -10.11
N GLU A 124 5.27 3.75 -11.32
CA GLU A 124 4.94 5.12 -11.71
C GLU A 124 3.97 5.82 -10.73
N LEU A 125 2.95 5.10 -10.23
CA LEU A 125 2.02 5.65 -9.26
C LEU A 125 2.69 6.01 -7.92
N CYS A 126 3.69 5.26 -7.46
CA CYS A 126 4.48 5.64 -6.29
C CYS A 126 5.28 6.92 -6.52
N GLN A 127 5.82 7.09 -7.72
CA GLN A 127 6.59 8.28 -8.09
C GLN A 127 5.69 9.51 -8.10
N ILE A 128 4.52 9.42 -8.74
CA ILE A 128 3.50 10.48 -8.73
C ILE A 128 3.05 10.75 -7.29
N ALA A 129 2.74 9.71 -6.51
CA ALA A 129 2.27 9.87 -5.15
C ALA A 129 3.35 10.50 -4.23
N ALA A 130 4.63 10.32 -4.52
CA ALA A 130 5.73 10.98 -3.80
C ALA A 130 5.85 12.48 -4.11
N THR A 131 5.22 12.99 -5.17
CA THR A 131 5.20 14.43 -5.50
C THR A 131 4.26 15.27 -4.64
N GLN A 132 3.52 14.63 -3.72
CA GLN A 132 2.44 15.26 -2.98
C GLN A 132 2.66 15.23 -1.46
N ARG A 133 1.89 16.07 -0.77
CA ARG A 133 1.77 16.10 0.69
C ARG A 133 0.37 15.62 1.08
N TYR A 134 0.29 14.87 2.16
CA TYR A 134 -0.96 14.26 2.62
C TYR A 134 -1.16 14.51 4.11
N HIS A 135 -2.41 14.53 4.54
CA HIS A 135 -2.74 14.49 5.96
C HIS A 135 -2.60 13.07 6.49
N ILE A 136 -2.11 12.94 7.72
CA ILE A 136 -1.88 11.64 8.36
C ILE A 136 -3.19 10.83 8.49
N ALA A 137 -4.32 11.53 8.68
CA ALA A 137 -5.65 10.92 8.68
C ALA A 137 -5.97 10.17 7.37
N ASP A 138 -5.40 10.64 6.26
CA ASP A 138 -5.58 10.09 4.91
C ASP A 138 -4.44 9.16 4.51
N LEU A 139 -3.62 8.67 5.45
CA LEU A 139 -2.57 7.72 5.10
C LEU A 139 -3.18 6.41 4.63
N MET A 140 -3.31 6.22 3.33
CA MET A 140 -3.95 5.06 2.70
C MET A 140 -2.93 4.12 2.04
N PRO A 141 -3.27 2.84 1.81
CA PRO A 141 -2.58 2.03 0.81
C PRO A 141 -2.75 2.63 -0.61
N ILE A 142 -1.89 2.23 -1.55
CA ILE A 142 -2.00 2.65 -2.96
C ILE A 142 -2.56 1.49 -3.80
N HIS A 143 -1.86 0.36 -3.78
CA HIS A 143 -2.28 -0.87 -4.43
C HIS A 143 -1.51 -2.05 -3.81
N ALA A 144 -1.83 -3.27 -4.24
CA ALA A 144 -1.09 -4.47 -3.86
C ALA A 144 0.40 -4.35 -4.20
N ASN A 145 1.29 -4.84 -3.33
CA ASN A 145 2.74 -4.89 -3.55
C ASN A 145 3.44 -3.51 -3.69
N CYS A 146 2.94 -2.44 -3.06
CA CYS A 146 3.70 -1.18 -2.94
C CYS A 146 4.90 -1.37 -2.01
N SER A 147 6.07 -0.90 -2.43
CA SER A 147 7.28 -0.81 -1.59
C SER A 147 7.54 0.59 -1.01
N CYS A 148 6.64 1.54 -1.29
CA CYS A 148 6.72 2.92 -0.82
C CYS A 148 6.75 3.04 0.71
N ALA A 149 7.56 3.97 1.22
CA ALA A 149 7.62 4.35 2.63
C ALA A 149 6.93 5.71 2.87
N VAL A 150 6.88 6.15 4.13
CA VAL A 150 6.40 7.49 4.50
C VAL A 150 7.45 8.24 5.31
N ALA A 151 7.49 9.55 5.13
CA ALA A 151 8.28 10.47 5.96
C ALA A 151 7.37 11.57 6.50
N PRO A 152 7.40 11.85 7.82
CA PRO A 152 6.62 12.93 8.41
C PRO A 152 7.12 14.30 7.95
N ILE A 153 6.22 15.29 7.99
CA ILE A 153 6.50 16.70 7.69
C ILE A 153 6.20 17.50 8.96
N THR A 154 7.18 18.23 9.49
CA THR A 154 7.03 19.07 10.69
C THR A 154 6.99 20.57 10.34
N GLY A 155 6.15 21.34 11.06
CA GLY A 155 6.07 22.79 10.90
C GLY A 155 5.52 23.28 9.54
N SER A 156 5.79 24.54 9.19
CA SER A 156 5.36 25.16 7.92
C SER A 156 6.40 25.08 6.79
N LYS A 157 7.64 24.67 7.11
CA LYS A 157 8.67 24.36 6.12
C LYS A 157 8.69 22.87 5.88
N ASP A 158 8.08 22.46 4.77
CA ASP A 158 8.43 21.20 4.15
C ASP A 158 9.97 21.18 3.96
N PRO A 159 10.71 20.19 4.49
CA PRO A 159 12.14 20.04 4.20
C PRO A 159 12.43 19.93 2.69
N GLY A 160 11.37 19.81 1.89
CA GLY A 160 11.42 19.81 0.45
C GLY A 160 11.73 18.41 -0.02
N GLN A 161 10.94 17.92 -0.96
CA GLN A 161 11.52 17.06 -1.97
C GLN A 161 11.90 17.98 -3.12
N VAL A 162 13.20 18.23 -3.29
CA VAL A 162 13.71 18.40 -4.65
C VAL A 162 13.53 17.03 -5.26
N ILE A 163 12.39 16.81 -5.92
CA ILE A 163 12.31 15.71 -6.86
C ILE A 163 13.23 16.13 -7.97
N ASP A 164 14.37 15.44 -8.08
CA ASP A 164 15.26 15.66 -9.20
C ASP A 164 14.45 15.43 -10.48
N ALA A 165 14.18 16.52 -11.20
CA ALA A 165 13.44 16.47 -12.45
C ALA A 165 14.15 15.55 -13.46
N ALA A 166 15.48 15.40 -13.34
CA ALA A 166 16.26 14.43 -14.10
C ALA A 166 15.95 12.99 -13.69
N TYR A 167 15.75 12.70 -12.38
CA TYR A 167 15.34 11.38 -11.91
C TYR A 167 13.93 11.01 -12.39
N LEU A 168 12.97 11.95 -12.34
CA LEU A 168 11.65 11.74 -12.97
C LEU A 168 11.77 11.50 -14.48
N ALA A 169 12.64 12.23 -15.17
CA ALA A 169 12.84 12.10 -16.62
C ALA A 169 13.58 10.82 -17.01
N GLU A 170 14.49 10.30 -16.18
CA GLU A 170 15.19 9.02 -16.37
C GLU A 170 14.30 7.82 -16.05
N ASP A 171 13.57 7.85 -14.93
CA ASP A 171 12.71 6.73 -14.54
C ASP A 171 11.43 6.66 -15.39
N ALA A 172 10.88 7.79 -15.84
CA ALA A 172 9.83 7.82 -16.86
C ALA A 172 10.28 7.20 -18.20
N LYS A 173 11.57 7.35 -18.56
CA LYS A 173 12.16 6.68 -19.74
C LYS A 173 12.41 5.18 -19.48
N ALA A 174 12.66 4.78 -18.24
CA ALA A 174 12.88 3.38 -17.86
C ALA A 174 11.58 2.57 -17.64
N SER A 175 10.43 3.24 -17.59
CA SER A 175 9.10 2.68 -17.30
C SER A 175 8.33 2.18 -18.53
N ASP A 176 9.03 1.72 -19.57
CA ASP A 176 8.42 1.17 -20.80
C ASP A 176 8.01 -0.31 -20.71
N VAL A 177 7.46 -0.75 -19.57
CA VAL A 177 6.99 -2.15 -19.39
C VAL A 177 5.45 -2.25 -19.32
N SER A 178 4.71 -1.16 -19.54
CA SER A 178 3.26 -1.25 -19.80
C SER A 178 2.65 -0.15 -20.67
N GLY A 179 3.46 0.72 -21.27
CA GLY A 179 3.04 1.58 -22.37
C GLY A 179 2.28 2.85 -21.99
N LYS A 180 2.88 3.98 -22.38
CA LYS A 180 2.37 5.37 -22.46
C LYS A 180 2.45 6.23 -21.18
N PHE A 181 3.67 6.66 -20.88
CA PHE A 181 3.95 7.83 -20.04
C PHE A 181 3.78 9.14 -20.85
N SER A 182 3.17 10.17 -20.26
CA SER A 182 3.14 11.55 -20.77
C SER A 182 3.76 12.49 -19.73
N PRO A 183 4.63 13.44 -20.11
CA PRO A 183 5.40 14.29 -19.18
C PRO A 183 4.58 15.38 -18.44
N TYR A 184 3.24 15.29 -18.41
CA TYR A 184 2.33 16.36 -17.93
C TYR A 184 1.49 16.02 -16.69
N TYR A 185 1.88 15.03 -15.90
CA TYR A 185 1.03 14.56 -14.80
C TYR A 185 1.22 15.36 -13.51
N GLY A 186 0.48 16.49 -13.41
CA GLY A 186 0.33 17.31 -12.19
C GLY A 186 -0.73 16.78 -11.20
N ALA A 187 -0.95 17.54 -10.11
CA ALA A 187 -1.76 17.21 -8.91
C ALA A 187 -3.25 16.80 -9.13
N HIS A 188 -3.74 16.76 -10.37
CA HIS A 188 -5.16 16.51 -10.68
C HIS A 188 -5.49 15.07 -11.10
N LEU A 189 -4.57 14.12 -10.90
CA LEU A 189 -4.74 12.73 -11.34
C LEU A 189 -4.96 11.75 -10.21
N LEU A 190 -4.52 12.06 -9.00
CA LEU A 190 -4.68 11.15 -7.87
C LEU A 190 -6.13 11.18 -7.41
N GLU A 191 -6.73 10.00 -7.29
CA GLU A 191 -8.09 9.80 -6.80
C GLU A 191 -8.06 8.76 -5.67
N VAL A 192 -9.06 8.80 -4.80
CA VAL A 192 -9.31 7.73 -3.83
C VAL A 192 -10.42 6.86 -4.39
N ARG A 193 -10.20 5.54 -4.40
CA ARG A 193 -11.23 4.57 -4.79
C ARG A 193 -11.34 3.44 -3.77
N GLU A 194 -12.53 2.90 -3.65
CA GLU A 194 -12.78 1.74 -2.80
C GLU A 194 -12.31 0.45 -3.48
N HIS A 195 -11.44 -0.27 -2.80
CA HIS A 195 -10.99 -1.60 -3.18
C HIS A 195 -11.67 -2.63 -2.28
N GLY A 196 -12.34 -3.63 -2.87
CA GLY A 196 -13.13 -4.61 -2.10
C GLY A 196 -12.36 -5.32 -0.97
N GLU A 197 -11.05 -5.54 -1.16
CA GLU A 197 -10.19 -6.21 -0.17
C GLU A 197 -9.35 -5.26 0.71
N LEU A 198 -9.08 -4.03 0.25
CA LEU A 198 -8.08 -3.14 0.87
C LEU A 198 -8.73 -1.88 1.47
N GLY A 199 -10.03 -1.68 1.24
CA GLY A 199 -10.73 -0.45 1.57
C GLY A 199 -10.29 0.71 0.66
N PRO A 200 -10.27 1.95 1.16
CA PRO A 200 -9.89 3.10 0.36
C PRO A 200 -8.41 3.04 -0.01
N VAL A 201 -8.12 3.16 -1.30
CA VAL A 201 -6.76 3.18 -1.85
C VAL A 201 -6.54 4.40 -2.74
N LEU A 202 -5.29 4.88 -2.77
CA LEU A 202 -4.85 5.93 -3.68
C LEU A 202 -4.62 5.37 -5.09
N THR A 203 -5.25 5.94 -6.09
CA THR A 203 -5.20 5.51 -7.49
C THR A 203 -4.99 6.71 -8.44
N VAL A 204 -4.93 6.46 -9.75
CA VAL A 204 -4.96 7.50 -10.78
C VAL A 204 -6.32 7.53 -11.48
N ARG A 205 -6.71 8.70 -11.98
CA ARG A 205 -7.95 8.88 -12.75
C ARG A 205 -8.05 7.85 -13.88
N GLY A 206 -9.17 7.14 -13.91
CA GLY A 206 -9.46 6.10 -14.91
C GLY A 206 -9.05 4.69 -14.50
N GLN A 207 -8.23 4.51 -13.45
CA GLN A 207 -7.95 3.18 -12.89
C GLN A 207 -9.08 2.77 -11.94
N GLY A 208 -9.71 1.64 -12.21
CA GLY A 208 -10.79 1.08 -11.40
C GLY A 208 -10.45 -0.30 -10.85
N PHE A 209 -11.17 -0.68 -9.80
CA PHE A 209 -11.16 -2.04 -9.26
C PHE A 209 -12.54 -2.64 -9.51
N ARG A 210 -12.59 -3.97 -9.64
CA ARG A 210 -13.88 -4.67 -9.58
C ARG A 210 -14.44 -4.51 -8.18
N GLY A 211 -15.54 -3.77 -8.06
CA GLY A 211 -16.30 -3.62 -6.85
C GLY A 211 -17.39 -4.70 -6.74
N PRO A 212 -18.13 -4.74 -5.61
CA PRO A 212 -19.27 -5.65 -5.45
C PRO A 212 -20.30 -5.57 -6.59
N ALA A 213 -20.47 -4.39 -7.20
CA ALA A 213 -21.36 -4.17 -8.33
C ALA A 213 -20.90 -4.81 -9.65
N ASP A 214 -19.62 -5.16 -9.76
CA ASP A 214 -19.02 -5.76 -10.98
C ASP A 214 -18.99 -7.30 -10.90
N ILE A 215 -19.52 -7.90 -9.83
CA ILE A 215 -19.63 -9.34 -9.66
C ILE A 215 -20.99 -9.77 -10.24
N PRO A 216 -21.03 -10.61 -11.30
CA PRO A 216 -22.29 -11.14 -11.80
C PRO A 216 -23.06 -11.83 -10.66
N PRO A 217 -24.39 -11.68 -10.58
CA PRO A 217 -25.17 -12.42 -9.60
C PRO A 217 -24.87 -13.91 -9.75
N ALA A 218 -24.74 -14.62 -8.63
CA ALA A 218 -24.49 -16.06 -8.65
C ALA A 218 -25.52 -16.71 -9.56
N ALA A 219 -25.05 -17.43 -10.58
CA ALA A 219 -25.94 -18.17 -11.47
C ALA A 219 -26.79 -19.09 -10.61
N GLU A 220 -28.12 -18.89 -10.62
CA GLU A 220 -29.06 -19.84 -10.05
C GLU A 220 -28.78 -21.18 -10.73
N THR A 221 -28.24 -22.12 -9.97
CA THR A 221 -28.17 -23.51 -10.40
C THR A 221 -29.61 -23.96 -10.55
N ALA A 222 -30.09 -24.01 -11.79
CA ALA A 222 -31.37 -24.60 -12.13
C ALA A 222 -31.39 -26.04 -11.60
N ALA A 223 -32.33 -26.30 -10.69
CA ALA A 223 -32.61 -27.61 -10.13
C ALA A 223 -33.30 -28.52 -11.15
#